data_AF-A0A942TM32-F1
#
_entry.id   AF-A0A942TM32-F1
#
_cell.length_a   1.000
_cell.length_b   1.000
_cell.length_c   1.000
_cell.angle_alpha   90.00
_cell.angle_beta   90.00
_cell.angle_gamma   90.00
#
_symmetry.space_group_name_H-M   'P 1'
#
loop_
_entity.id
_entity.type
_entity.pdbx_description
1 polymer ?
#
loop_
_entity_poly.entity_id
_entity_poly.type
_entity_poly.pdbx_seq_one_letter_code
_entity_poly.pdbx_strand_id
1 'polypeptide(L)'
;MFKAAVYLVHGLIFILVILIGIGPMFSIAAPDPDQTHGAWVSMIAIFNILVLVSAFVQLRIKKVWVFLISTIGLIALFILTLQYINPSVVGLF
;
A
#
# COMPACT_ATOMS: atom_id res chain seq x y z
N MET A 1 0.57 18.61 15.93
CA MET A 1 1.54 17.53 15.67
C MET A 1 0.86 16.26 15.15
N PHE A 2 -0.11 15.66 15.85
CA PHE A 2 -0.76 14.40 15.43
C PHE A 2 -1.34 14.41 14.00
N LYS A 3 -2.08 15.47 13.61
CA LYS A 3 -2.63 15.57 12.24
C LYS A 3 -1.54 15.53 11.16
N ALA A 4 -0.45 16.26 11.37
CA ALA A 4 0.67 16.29 10.44
C ALA A 4 1.32 14.91 10.32
N ALA A 5 1.48 14.19 11.44
CA ALA A 5 2.00 12.82 11.43
C ALA A 5 1.08 11.85 10.66
N VAL A 6 -0.24 11.94 10.84
CA VAL A 6 -1.21 11.12 10.10
C VAL A 6 -1.09 11.37 8.60
N TYR A 7 -1.10 12.64 8.17
CA TYR A 7 -0.95 13.00 6.76
C TYR A 7 0.39 12.56 6.18
N LEU A 8 1.49 12.77 6.91
CA LEU A 8 2.83 12.42 6.45
C LEU A 8 2.93 10.91 6.27
N VAL A 9 2.59 10.11 7.28
CA VAL A 9 2.73 8.65 7.23
C VAL A 9 1.81 8.03 6.17
N HIS A 10 0.54 8.45 6.11
CA HIS A 10 -0.38 7.90 5.10
C HIS A 10 -0.04 8.37 3.69
N GLY A 11 0.40 9.63 3.54
CA GLY A 11 0.89 10.15 2.27
C GLY A 11 2.12 9.38 1.77
N LEU A 12 3.06 9.05 2.66
CA LEU A 12 4.24 8.28 2.32
C LEU A 12 3.87 6.85 1.87
N ILE A 13 2.96 6.20 2.61
CA ILE A 13 2.45 4.86 2.25
C ILE A 13 1.75 4.91 0.89
N PHE A 14 0.91 5.91 0.66
CA PHE A 14 0.19 6.09 -0.59
C PHE A 14 1.14 6.23 -1.79
N ILE A 15 2.16 7.10 -1.67
CA ILE A 15 3.17 7.29 -2.71
C ILE A 15 3.96 5.99 -2.95
N LEU A 16 4.37 5.31 -1.89
CA LEU A 16 5.11 4.05 -1.98
C LEU A 16 4.33 2.98 -2.73
N VAL A 17 3.04 2.83 -2.40
CA VAL A 17 2.14 1.87 -3.05
C VAL A 17 1.98 2.18 -4.53
N ILE A 18 1.86 3.46 -4.91
CA ILE A 18 1.80 3.86 -6.32
C ILE A 18 3.11 3.52 -7.04
N LEU A 19 4.27 3.88 -6.47
CA LEU A 19 5.57 3.62 -7.08
C LEU A 19 5.79 2.12 -7.34
N ILE A 20 5.43 1.27 -6.37
CA ILE A 20 5.53 -0.18 -6.53
C ILE A 20 4.47 -0.68 -7.52
N GLY A 21 3.25 -0.15 -7.46
CA GLY A 21 2.16 -0.51 -8.36
C GLY A 21 2.42 -0.18 -9.83
N ILE A 22 3.14 0.90 -10.13
CA ILE A 22 3.51 1.22 -11.53
C ILE A 22 4.79 0.52 -11.98
N GLY A 23 5.61 0.01 -11.06
CA GLY A 23 6.89 -0.63 -11.36
C GLY A 23 6.84 -1.71 -12.46
N PRO A 24 5.90 -2.67 -12.40
CA PRO A 24 5.77 -3.69 -13.44
C PRO A 24 5.43 -3.16 -14.83
N MET A 25 4.71 -2.03 -14.96
CA MET A 25 4.39 -1.42 -16.26
C MET A 25 5.63 -0.92 -17.00
N PHE A 26 6.72 -0.64 -16.28
CA PHE A 26 7.99 -0.21 -16.86
C PHE A 26 8.99 -1.36 -17.04
N SER A 27 8.62 -2.60 -16.68
CA SER A 27 9.50 -3.76 -16.80
C SER A 27 9.38 -4.40 -18.19
N ILE A 28 10.43 -4.23 -18.99
CA ILE A 28 10.57 -4.81 -20.36
C ILE A 28 10.72 -6.35 -20.32
N ALA A 29 10.99 -6.93 -19.14
CA ALA A 29 11.19 -8.36 -18.93
C ALA A 29 9.97 -9.10 -18.32
N ALA A 30 8.84 -8.41 -18.13
CA ALA A 30 7.65 -9.02 -17.54
C ALA A 30 6.89 -9.88 -18.57
N PRO A 31 6.45 -11.11 -18.23
CA PRO A 31 5.65 -11.95 -19.10
C PRO A 31 4.29 -11.30 -19.41
N ASP A 32 3.71 -11.67 -20.55
CA ASP A 32 2.59 -11.00 -21.22
C ASP A 32 1.55 -10.33 -20.29
N PRO A 33 1.28 -9.02 -20.48
CA PRO A 33 0.51 -8.18 -19.56
C PRO A 33 -1.00 -8.48 -19.53
N ASP A 34 -1.53 -9.24 -20.49
CA ASP A 34 -2.95 -9.22 -20.87
C ASP A 34 -3.91 -9.98 -19.96
N GLN A 35 -3.44 -10.78 -18.98
CA GLN A 35 -4.36 -11.50 -18.06
C GLN A 35 -4.39 -10.98 -16.62
N THR A 36 -3.37 -10.25 -16.15
CA THR A 36 -3.24 -9.90 -14.73
C THR A 36 -3.07 -8.40 -14.44
N HIS A 37 -2.87 -7.56 -15.46
CA HIS A 37 -2.73 -6.11 -15.29
C HIS A 37 -3.95 -5.47 -14.63
N GLY A 38 -5.17 -5.86 -15.04
CA GLY A 38 -6.40 -5.31 -14.47
C GLY A 38 -6.51 -5.60 -12.98
N ALA A 39 -6.31 -6.86 -12.58
CA ALA A 39 -6.35 -7.27 -11.18
C ALA A 39 -5.28 -6.57 -10.32
N TRP A 40 -4.06 -6.43 -10.87
CA TRP A 40 -2.96 -5.70 -10.22
C TRP A 40 -3.32 -4.23 -9.96
N VAL A 41 -3.75 -3.51 -11.00
CA VAL A 41 -4.11 -2.09 -10.90
C VAL A 41 -5.30 -1.89 -9.96
N SER A 42 -6.34 -2.73 -10.06
CA SER A 42 -7.51 -2.67 -9.18
C SER A 42 -7.13 -2.87 -7.72
N MET A 43 -6.25 -3.82 -7.43
CA MET A 43 -5.83 -4.12 -6.07
C MET A 43 -4.96 -2.99 -5.47
N ILE A 44 -4.05 -2.41 -6.24
CA ILE A 44 -3.29 -1.21 -5.84
C ILE A 44 -4.24 -0.04 -5.56
N ALA A 45 -5.24 0.17 -6.42
CA ALA A 45 -6.25 1.20 -6.23
C ALA A 45 -7.07 0.98 -4.95
N ILE A 46 -7.54 -0.24 -4.70
CA ILE A 46 -8.28 -0.61 -3.48
C ILE A 46 -7.42 -0.36 -2.23
N PHE A 47 -6.14 -0.76 -2.25
CA PHE A 47 -5.24 -0.53 -1.12
C PHE A 47 -5.07 0.97 -0.84
N ASN A 48 -4.90 1.78 -1.89
CA ASN A 48 -4.78 3.23 -1.73
C ASN A 48 -6.05 3.88 -1.18
N ILE A 49 -7.24 3.41 -1.58
CA ILE A 49 -8.50 3.85 -0.96
C ILE A 49 -8.51 3.50 0.53
N LEU A 50 -8.06 2.30 0.90
CA LEU A 50 -7.98 1.88 2.31
C LEU A 50 -7.02 2.79 3.11
N VAL A 51 -5.88 3.18 2.54
CA VAL A 51 -4.95 4.14 3.16
C VAL A 51 -5.64 5.49 3.40
N LEU A 52 -6.39 6.01 2.41
CA LEU A 52 -7.12 7.28 2.56
C LEU A 52 -8.22 7.19 3.64
N VAL A 53 -8.99 6.10 3.65
CA VAL A 53 -10.02 5.86 4.68
C VAL A 53 -9.39 5.77 6.07
N SER A 54 -8.28 5.05 6.20
CA SER A 54 -7.51 4.96 7.45
C SER A 54 -7.07 6.34 7.94
N ALA A 55 -6.49 7.16 7.07
CA ALA A 55 -6.08 8.52 7.42
C ALA A 55 -7.27 9.35 7.93
N PHE A 56 -8.41 9.29 7.25
CA PHE A 56 -9.63 9.99 7.67
C PHE A 56 -10.12 9.55 9.06
N VAL A 57 -10.18 8.24 9.30
CA VAL A 57 -10.61 7.66 10.59
C VAL A 57 -9.66 8.09 11.70
N GLN A 58 -8.35 8.04 11.48
CA GLN A 58 -7.37 8.41 12.49
C GLN A 58 -7.42 9.91 12.85
N LEU A 59 -7.69 10.79 11.88
CA LEU A 59 -7.90 12.22 12.13
C LEU A 59 -9.13 12.49 13.00
N ARG A 60 -10.16 11.62 12.95
CA ARG A 60 -11.35 11.69 13.80
C ARG A 60 -11.09 11.13 15.20
N ILE A 61 -10.49 9.94 15.31
CA ILE A 61 -10.27 9.24 16.59
C ILE A 61 -9.20 9.96 17.44
N LYS A 62 -8.14 10.48 16.82
CA LYS A 62 -7.03 11.19 17.49
C LYS A 62 -6.33 10.39 18.60
N LYS A 63 -6.34 9.05 18.53
CA LYS A 63 -5.64 8.17 19.48
C LYS A 63 -4.35 7.63 18.86
N VAL A 64 -3.23 7.88 19.54
CA VAL A 64 -1.89 7.49 19.07
C VAL A 64 -1.73 5.97 18.99
N TRP A 65 -2.27 5.21 19.94
CA TRP A 65 -2.20 3.74 19.90
C TRP A 65 -2.95 3.15 18.70
N VAL A 66 -4.12 3.72 18.35
CA VAL A 66 -4.90 3.31 17.17
C VAL A 66 -4.14 3.65 15.89
N PHE A 67 -3.48 4.82 15.85
CA PHE A 67 -2.60 5.22 14.76
C PHE A 67 -1.49 4.18 14.53
N LEU A 68 -0.76 3.80 15.57
CA LEU A 68 0.34 2.84 15.47
C LEU A 68 -0.14 1.46 14.97
N ILE A 69 -1.19 0.92 15.58
CA ILE A 69 -1.74 -0.40 15.21
C ILE A 69 -2.22 -0.39 13.76
N SER A 70 -2.92 0.67 13.35
CA SER A 70 -3.45 0.80 12.00
C SER A 70 -2.35 0.98 10.95
N THR A 71 -1.30 1.75 11.25
CA THR A 71 -0.14 1.87 10.35
C THR A 71 0.60 0.55 10.20
N ILE A 72 0.85 -0.17 11.30
CA ILE A 72 1.47 -1.50 11.26
C ILE A 72 0.59 -2.47 10.46
N GLY A 73 -0.72 -2.45 10.69
CA GLY A 73 -1.68 -3.26 9.95
C GLY A 73 -1.69 -2.98 8.45
N LEU A 74 -1.64 -1.71 8.04
CA LEU A 74 -1.53 -1.33 6.62
C LEU A 74 -0.23 -1.85 6.00
N ILE A 75 0.90 -1.70 6.68
CA ILE A 75 2.20 -2.19 6.19
C ILE A 75 2.19 -3.72 6.06
N ALA A 76 1.69 -4.44 7.07
CA ALA A 76 1.59 -5.89 7.04
C ALA A 76 0.67 -6.37 5.91
N LEU A 77 -0.49 -5.74 5.74
CA LEU A 77 -1.41 -6.06 4.66
C LEU A 77 -0.76 -5.81 3.29
N PHE A 78 -0.03 -4.71 3.12
CA PHE A 78 0.70 -4.41 1.90
C PHE A 78 1.73 -5.48 1.56
N ILE A 79 2.55 -5.90 2.53
CA ILE A 79 3.56 -6.96 2.34
C ILE A 79 2.90 -8.28 1.93
N LEU A 80 1.83 -8.68 2.62
CA LEU A 80 1.09 -9.90 2.29
C LEU A 80 0.50 -9.84 0.87
N THR A 81 -0.03 -8.68 0.49
CA THR A 81 -0.53 -8.44 -0.86
C THR A 81 0.57 -8.57 -1.91
N LEU A 82 1.76 -8.01 -1.66
CA LEU A 82 2.91 -8.18 -2.56
C LEU A 82 3.37 -9.63 -2.67
N GLN A 83 3.42 -10.35 -1.55
CA GLN A 83 3.79 -11.78 -1.52
C GLN A 83 2.82 -12.64 -2.33
N TYR A 84 1.52 -12.39 -2.24
CA TYR A 84 0.50 -13.14 -2.98
C TYR A 84 0.71 -13.04 -4.50
N ILE A 85 1.24 -11.91 -4.98
CA ILE A 85 1.35 -11.65 -6.42
C ILE A 85 2.72 -11.97 -6.96
N ASN A 86 3.77 -11.69 -6.18
CA ASN A 86 5.13 -11.98 -6.56
C ASN A 86 5.81 -12.74 -5.41
N PRO A 87 5.69 -14.08 -5.36
CA PRO A 87 6.27 -14.90 -4.29
C PRO A 87 7.80 -14.76 -4.21
N SER A 88 8.46 -14.29 -5.27
CA SER A 88 9.90 -13.99 -5.33
C SER A 88 10.34 -12.83 -4.43
N VAL A 89 9.41 -11.94 -4.02
CA VAL A 89 9.71 -10.77 -3.16
C VAL A 89 10.19 -11.17 -1.76
N VAL A 90 9.89 -12.41 -1.32
CA VAL A 90 10.34 -12.95 -0.02
C VAL A 90 11.80 -13.43 -0.05
N GLY A 91 12.38 -13.70 -1.23
CA GLY A 91 13.77 -14.18 -1.35
C GLY A 91 14.86 -13.14 -1.02
N LEU A 92 14.49 -11.94 -0.57
CA LEU A 92 15.37 -10.82 -0.28
C LEU A 92 15.51 -10.50 1.23
N PHE A 93 14.88 -11.28 2.11
CA PHE A 93 15.01 -11.15 3.58
C PHE A 93 15.54 -12.43 4.21
#